data_AF-A0AAD1ESF6-F1
#
_entry.id   AF-A0AAD1ESF6-F1
#
_cell.length_a   1.000
_cell.length_b   1.000
_cell.length_c   1.000
_cell.angle_alpha   90.00
_cell.angle_beta   90.00
_cell.angle_gamma   90.00
#
_symmetry.space_group_name_H-M   'P 1'
#
loop_
_entity.id
_entity.type
_entity.pdbx_description
1 polymer ?
#
loop_
_entity_poly.entity_id
_entity_poly.type
_entity_poly.pdbx_seq_one_letter_code
_entity_poly.pdbx_strand_id
1 'polypeptide(L)'
;MKHNLRSWLMNLEWTSYIWLVYLPYIMAQYVPTKSVTDWIWLGLGVVFLVVYILVNEIDRWLPVTIPLELAITGLFAIFAFNDYMIIYPGWQVSFILARYPRKYFHWFATAFYLIILVGLWRANLIHPGTLNISNGNLLNLVFPLVSPIFAYTASRSIIRQRQLRQTNRRLQAIVRRGERERIARDLHDTLGQSFSMMTLKAELAKKLLDKAPERVGPELDDIAQTSRHDLQLVRSIVNDLHQQSLSEMMLTQGKKPCGSQCCFADRRRK
;
A
#
# COMPACT_ATOMS: atom_id res chain seq x y z
N MET A 1 -2.40 18.17 -24.98
CA MET A 1 -3.11 18.69 -23.77
C MET A 1 -4.12 17.74 -23.13
N LYS A 2 -4.87 16.88 -23.86
CA LYS A 2 -5.87 15.97 -23.25
C LYS A 2 -5.31 14.80 -22.40
N HIS A 3 -4.03 14.45 -22.53
CA HIS A 3 -3.44 13.31 -21.81
C HIS A 3 -3.02 13.60 -20.36
N ASN A 4 -2.96 14.89 -19.95
CA ASN A 4 -2.62 15.31 -18.58
C ASN A 4 -3.83 15.36 -17.63
N LEU A 5 -5.04 15.59 -18.15
CA LEU A 5 -6.22 15.72 -17.28
C LEU A 5 -6.64 14.38 -16.69
N ARG A 6 -6.52 13.29 -17.47
CA ARG A 6 -6.89 11.94 -17.04
C ARG A 6 -5.89 11.36 -16.02
N SER A 7 -4.60 11.66 -16.14
CA SER A 7 -3.60 11.28 -15.14
C SER A 7 -3.69 12.13 -13.87
N TRP A 8 -4.00 13.44 -14.00
CA TRP A 8 -4.27 14.31 -12.87
C TRP A 8 -5.52 13.87 -12.08
N LEU A 9 -6.63 13.57 -12.78
CA LEU A 9 -7.85 13.02 -12.17
C LEU A 9 -7.64 11.63 -11.54
N MET A 10 -6.75 10.79 -12.09
CA MET A 10 -6.46 9.46 -11.52
C MET A 10 -5.47 9.49 -10.34
N ASN A 11 -4.72 10.58 -10.19
CA ASN A 11 -3.78 10.81 -9.08
C ASN A 11 -4.39 11.58 -7.92
N LEU A 12 -5.60 12.11 -8.06
CA LEU A 12 -6.35 12.66 -6.94
C LEU A 12 -6.57 11.56 -5.90
N GLU A 13 -6.24 11.82 -4.64
CA GLU A 13 -6.69 10.97 -3.53
C GLU A 13 -8.20 11.12 -3.38
N TRP A 14 -8.98 10.48 -4.27
CA TRP A 14 -10.45 10.53 -4.29
C TRP A 14 -11.05 10.25 -2.92
N THR A 15 -10.36 9.45 -2.11
CA THR A 15 -10.71 9.14 -0.72
C THR A 15 -10.80 10.38 0.19
N SER A 16 -10.01 11.41 -0.08
CA SER A 16 -10.08 12.69 0.65
C SER A 16 -11.26 13.51 0.13
N TYR A 17 -11.33 13.75 -1.19
CA TYR A 17 -12.34 14.61 -1.80
C TYR A 17 -13.78 14.10 -1.72
N ILE A 18 -14.00 12.80 -1.49
CA ILE A 18 -15.35 12.21 -1.38
C ILE A 18 -16.22 12.92 -0.33
N TRP A 19 -15.60 13.44 0.74
CA TRP A 19 -16.31 14.13 1.82
C TRP A 19 -16.84 15.51 1.42
N LEU A 20 -16.27 16.15 0.39
CA LEU A 20 -16.74 17.46 -0.09
C LEU A 20 -18.16 17.40 -0.66
N VAL A 21 -18.67 16.21 -1.00
CA VAL A 21 -20.07 16.04 -1.44
C VAL A 21 -21.08 16.52 -0.39
N TYR A 22 -20.70 16.49 0.90
CA TYR A 22 -21.54 16.95 2.00
C TYR A 22 -21.43 18.45 2.28
N LEU A 23 -20.44 19.15 1.70
CA LEU A 23 -20.21 20.56 1.98
C LEU A 23 -21.38 21.46 1.53
N PRO A 24 -22.00 21.25 0.34
CA PRO A 24 -23.20 21.99 -0.04
C PRO A 24 -24.36 21.80 0.93
N TYR A 25 -24.54 20.59 1.48
CA TYR A 25 -25.58 20.32 2.47
C TYR A 25 -25.33 21.11 3.77
N ILE A 26 -24.08 21.17 4.23
CA ILE A 26 -23.72 21.93 5.44
C ILE A 26 -23.86 23.45 5.21
N MET A 27 -23.55 23.93 4.00
CA MET A 27 -23.68 25.35 3.67
C MET A 27 -25.13 25.78 3.38
N ALA A 28 -25.99 24.85 2.98
CA ALA A 28 -27.40 25.13 2.67
C ALA A 28 -28.18 25.70 3.86
N GLN A 29 -27.78 25.41 5.11
CA GLN A 29 -28.44 25.94 6.30
C GLN A 29 -28.34 27.47 6.44
N TYR A 30 -27.36 28.11 5.77
CA TYR A 30 -27.19 29.56 5.75
C TYR A 30 -28.00 30.21 4.61
N VAL A 31 -28.81 29.43 3.87
CA VAL A 31 -29.62 29.88 2.74
C VAL A 31 -31.10 29.57 3.01
N PRO A 32 -32.03 30.53 2.85
CA PRO A 32 -31.82 31.92 2.41
C PRO A 32 -31.17 32.79 3.50
N THR A 33 -30.27 33.69 3.09
CA THR A 33 -29.50 34.56 3.99
C THR A 33 -30.42 35.55 4.68
N LYS A 34 -30.51 35.47 6.01
CA LYS A 34 -31.36 36.35 6.84
C LYS A 34 -30.54 37.45 7.51
N SER A 35 -29.24 37.23 7.70
CA SER A 35 -28.34 38.11 8.43
C SER A 35 -27.01 38.34 7.71
N VAL A 36 -26.33 39.44 8.03
CA VAL A 36 -24.94 39.71 7.59
C VAL A 36 -23.98 38.61 8.05
N THR A 37 -24.29 37.98 9.18
CA THR A 37 -23.51 36.84 9.72
C THR A 37 -23.52 35.63 8.78
N ASP A 38 -24.61 35.38 8.05
CA ASP A 38 -24.72 34.26 7.10
C ASP A 38 -23.75 34.44 5.92
N TRP A 39 -23.57 35.68 5.44
CA TRP A 39 -22.60 36.00 4.38
C TRP A 39 -21.15 35.76 4.82
N ILE A 40 -20.84 36.08 6.08
CA ILE A 40 -19.51 35.82 6.66
C ILE A 40 -19.25 34.31 6.69
N TRP A 41 -20.23 33.51 7.14
CA TRP A 41 -20.09 32.05 7.18
C TRP A 41 -19.94 31.43 5.78
N LEU A 42 -20.71 31.89 4.80
CA LEU A 42 -20.56 31.44 3.41
C LEU A 42 -19.18 31.81 2.84
N GLY A 43 -18.70 33.03 3.09
CA GLY A 43 -17.36 33.46 2.69
C GLY A 43 -16.26 32.62 3.34
N LEU A 44 -16.38 32.34 4.64
CA LEU A 44 -15.45 31.48 5.37
C LEU A 44 -15.50 30.03 4.86
N GLY A 45 -16.66 29.56 4.43
CA GLY A 45 -16.84 28.27 3.76
C GLY A 45 -16.09 28.16 2.43
N VAL A 46 -16.04 29.23 1.64
CA VAL A 46 -15.23 29.29 0.42
C VAL A 46 -13.74 29.28 0.76
N VAL A 47 -13.32 30.04 1.79
CA VAL A 47 -11.93 29.99 2.28
C VAL A 47 -11.55 28.60 2.76
N PHE A 48 -12.44 27.93 3.50
CA PHE A 48 -12.27 26.55 3.92
C PHE A 48 -12.03 25.63 2.72
N LEU A 49 -12.83 25.73 1.66
CA LEU A 49 -12.66 24.92 0.45
C LEU A 49 -11.27 25.11 -0.19
N VAL A 50 -10.79 26.35 -0.26
CA VAL A 50 -9.45 26.65 -0.79
C VAL A 50 -8.37 26.02 0.09
N VAL A 51 -8.46 26.20 1.41
CA VAL A 51 -7.50 25.60 2.36
C VAL A 51 -7.54 24.07 2.28
N TYR A 52 -8.72 23.47 2.20
CA TYR A 52 -8.92 22.02 2.06
C TYR A 52 -8.21 21.46 0.83
N ILE A 53 -8.29 22.16 -0.31
CA ILE A 53 -7.58 21.78 -1.54
C ILE A 53 -6.07 21.94 -1.35
N LEU A 54 -5.61 23.05 -0.77
CA LEU A 54 -4.18 23.30 -0.53
C LEU A 54 -3.54 22.25 0.39
N VAL A 55 -4.26 21.76 1.40
CA VAL A 55 -3.81 20.68 2.30
C VAL A 55 -3.56 19.38 1.52
N ASN A 56 -4.37 19.08 0.50
CA ASN A 56 -4.23 17.86 -0.30
C ASN A 56 -3.19 17.97 -1.42
N GLU A 57 -2.99 19.16 -1.98
CA GLU A 57 -2.21 19.32 -3.22
C GLU A 57 -0.77 19.79 -2.96
N ILE A 58 -0.50 20.47 -1.84
CA ILE A 58 0.81 21.11 -1.56
C ILE A 58 1.41 20.65 -0.23
N ASP A 59 2.20 19.57 -0.27
CA ASP A 59 2.91 19.02 0.90
C ASP A 59 3.82 20.03 1.62
N ARG A 60 4.37 21.02 0.90
CA ARG A 60 5.30 22.01 1.45
C ARG A 60 4.64 22.95 2.47
N TRP A 61 3.35 23.24 2.32
CA TRP A 61 2.61 24.21 3.14
C TRP A 61 1.79 23.56 4.26
N LEU A 62 1.85 22.23 4.37
CA LEU A 62 1.16 21.42 5.36
C LEU A 62 1.24 21.94 6.82
N PRO A 63 2.40 22.41 7.34
CA PRO A 63 2.45 22.89 8.73
C PRO A 63 1.68 24.20 8.96
N VAL A 64 1.34 24.95 7.90
CA VAL A 64 0.57 26.20 7.98
C VAL A 64 -0.89 25.96 7.63
N THR A 65 -1.16 25.11 6.64
CA THR A 65 -2.53 24.86 6.17
C THR A 65 -3.34 24.01 7.14
N ILE A 66 -2.75 23.01 7.80
CA ILE A 66 -3.44 22.21 8.84
C ILE A 66 -3.96 23.07 10.01
N PRO A 67 -3.14 23.90 10.68
CA PRO A 67 -3.65 24.72 11.79
C PRO A 67 -4.64 25.78 11.30
N LEU A 68 -4.49 26.29 10.06
CA LEU A 68 -5.46 27.20 9.46
C LEU A 68 -6.82 26.51 9.23
N GLU A 69 -6.82 25.28 8.72
CA GLU A 69 -8.04 24.48 8.55
C GLU A 69 -8.72 24.18 9.89
N LEU A 70 -7.94 23.79 10.91
CA LEU A 70 -8.43 23.60 12.28
C LEU A 70 -9.00 24.89 12.87
N ALA A 71 -8.38 26.03 12.62
CA ALA A 71 -8.89 27.31 13.09
C ALA A 71 -10.24 27.64 12.44
N ILE A 72 -10.37 27.46 11.12
CA ILE A 72 -11.62 27.72 10.40
C ILE A 72 -12.74 26.79 10.89
N THR A 73 -12.48 25.48 10.94
CA THR A 73 -13.47 24.49 11.42
C THR A 73 -13.81 24.68 12.90
N GLY A 74 -12.85 25.11 13.72
CA GLY A 74 -13.09 25.50 15.11
C GLY A 74 -13.95 26.74 15.26
N LEU A 75 -13.82 27.74 14.38
CA LEU A 75 -14.72 28.89 14.36
C LEU A 75 -16.16 28.48 14.06
N PHE A 76 -16.37 27.55 13.12
CA PHE A 76 -17.70 27.00 12.83
C PHE A 76 -18.28 26.22 14.02
N ALA A 77 -17.48 25.33 14.64
CA ALA A 77 -17.93 24.54 15.78
C ALA A 77 -18.29 25.43 16.98
N ILE A 78 -17.42 26.38 17.32
CA ILE A 78 -17.59 27.22 18.49
C ILE A 78 -18.66 28.28 18.27
N PHE A 79 -18.66 29.04 17.16
CA PHE A 79 -19.52 30.21 16.98
C PHE A 79 -20.77 29.98 16.16
N ALA A 80 -20.75 29.05 15.20
CA ALA A 80 -21.91 28.76 14.37
C ALA A 80 -22.72 27.55 14.88
N PHE A 81 -22.30 26.89 15.98
CA PHE A 81 -22.85 25.63 16.47
C PHE A 81 -22.94 24.56 15.37
N ASN A 82 -21.97 24.58 14.45
CA ASN A 82 -21.91 23.67 13.32
C ASN A 82 -20.73 22.73 13.50
N ASP A 83 -20.97 21.65 14.24
CA ASP A 83 -19.96 20.64 14.54
C ASP A 83 -19.60 19.78 13.33
N TYR A 84 -20.37 19.81 12.24
CA TYR A 84 -20.13 18.97 11.07
C TYR A 84 -18.88 19.36 10.28
N MET A 85 -18.49 20.64 10.31
CA MET A 85 -17.28 21.12 9.63
C MET A 85 -15.99 20.50 10.19
N ILE A 86 -15.99 20.10 11.47
CA ILE A 86 -14.78 19.53 12.09
C ILE A 86 -14.48 18.11 11.59
N ILE A 87 -15.45 17.42 11.00
CA ILE A 87 -15.28 16.06 10.49
C ILE A 87 -14.25 16.00 9.35
N TYR A 88 -14.16 17.05 8.54
CA TYR A 88 -13.26 17.13 7.39
C TYR A 88 -11.78 16.95 7.77
N PRO A 89 -11.18 17.81 8.63
CA PRO A 89 -9.81 17.61 9.05
C PRO A 89 -9.65 16.32 9.85
N GLY A 90 -10.68 15.89 10.59
CA GLY A 90 -10.70 14.63 11.31
C GLY A 90 -10.39 13.42 10.42
N TRP A 91 -10.96 13.36 9.22
CA TRP A 91 -10.65 12.30 8.24
C TRP A 91 -9.41 12.62 7.41
N GLN A 92 -9.41 13.76 6.72
CA GLN A 92 -8.39 14.11 5.73
C GLN A 92 -6.98 14.20 6.35
N VAL A 93 -6.82 15.05 7.38
CA VAL A 93 -5.51 15.29 7.99
C VAL A 93 -4.98 14.03 8.64
N SER A 94 -5.84 13.23 9.28
CA SER A 94 -5.45 11.94 9.87
C SER A 94 -4.90 10.94 8.85
N PHE A 95 -5.45 10.91 7.62
CA PHE A 95 -4.94 10.08 6.53
C PHE A 95 -3.54 10.53 6.07
N ILE A 96 -3.32 11.83 5.96
CA ILE A 96 -2.04 12.43 5.55
C ILE A 96 -0.97 12.19 6.64
N LEU A 97 -1.30 12.48 7.90
CA LEU A 97 -0.39 12.38 9.04
C LEU A 97 0.03 10.94 9.36
N ALA A 98 -0.67 9.94 8.83
CA ALA A 98 -0.24 8.54 8.92
C ALA A 98 1.09 8.26 8.21
N ARG A 99 1.50 9.12 7.25
CA ARG A 99 2.81 9.06 6.57
C ARG A 99 3.94 9.69 7.37
N TYR A 100 3.61 10.54 8.36
CA TYR A 100 4.55 11.32 9.14
C TYR A 100 4.81 10.69 10.53
N PRO A 101 5.86 11.14 11.25
CA PRO A 101 6.13 10.67 12.61
C PRO A 101 4.94 10.84 13.55
N ARG A 102 4.76 9.89 14.49
CA ARG A 102 3.61 9.84 15.43
C ARG A 102 3.39 11.16 16.18
N LYS A 103 4.45 11.92 16.48
CA LYS A 103 4.36 13.19 17.23
C LYS A 103 3.39 14.21 16.60
N TYR A 104 3.37 14.33 15.26
CA TYR A 104 2.50 15.29 14.59
C TYR A 104 1.02 14.94 14.74
N PHE A 105 0.70 13.63 14.68
CA PHE A 105 -0.65 13.16 14.92
C PHE A 105 -1.13 13.44 16.34
N HIS A 106 -0.28 13.28 17.35
CA HIS A 106 -0.68 13.59 18.73
C HIS A 106 -0.95 15.08 18.90
N TRP A 107 -0.11 15.95 18.32
CA TRP A 107 -0.34 17.40 18.37
C TRP A 107 -1.65 17.80 17.68
N PHE A 108 -1.89 17.28 16.48
CA PHE A 108 -3.15 17.47 15.75
C PHE A 108 -4.36 16.97 16.57
N ALA A 109 -4.30 15.73 17.07
CA ALA A 109 -5.37 15.13 17.85
C ALA A 109 -5.67 15.94 19.13
N THR A 110 -4.64 16.41 19.83
CA THR A 110 -4.83 17.26 21.02
C THR A 110 -5.54 18.57 20.69
N ALA A 111 -5.14 19.26 19.62
CA ALA A 111 -5.79 20.50 19.20
C ALA A 111 -7.24 20.25 18.74
N PHE A 112 -7.44 19.20 17.95
CA PHE A 112 -8.74 18.77 17.45
C PHE A 112 -9.74 18.47 18.58
N TYR A 113 -9.34 17.65 19.56
CA TYR A 113 -10.19 17.31 20.69
C TYR A 113 -10.44 18.49 21.63
N LEU A 114 -9.46 19.39 21.78
CA LEU A 114 -9.65 20.62 22.54
C LEU A 114 -10.72 21.52 21.90
N ILE A 115 -10.70 21.67 20.57
CA ILE A 115 -11.73 22.43 19.85
C ILE A 115 -13.12 21.81 20.04
N ILE A 116 -13.24 20.48 19.90
CA ILE A 116 -14.51 19.78 20.16
C ILE A 116 -14.97 20.02 21.60
N LEU A 117 -14.09 19.89 22.58
CA LEU A 117 -14.42 20.06 23.99
C LEU A 117 -14.91 21.49 24.27
N VAL A 118 -14.23 22.51 23.74
CA VAL A 118 -14.63 23.92 23.88
C VAL A 118 -15.96 24.19 23.17
N GLY A 119 -16.16 23.65 21.96
CA GLY A 119 -17.40 23.76 21.20
C GLY A 119 -18.59 23.17 21.95
N LEU A 120 -18.45 21.93 22.43
CA LEU A 120 -19.48 21.24 23.23
C LEU A 120 -19.76 21.95 24.55
N TRP A 121 -18.72 22.40 25.25
CA TRP A 121 -18.87 23.14 26.50
C TRP A 121 -19.67 24.43 26.29
N ARG A 122 -19.30 25.23 25.27
CA ARG A 122 -20.04 26.44 24.92
C ARG A 122 -21.48 26.14 24.49
N ALA A 123 -21.69 25.11 23.67
CA ALA A 123 -23.02 24.69 23.23
C ALA A 123 -23.92 24.32 24.42
N ASN A 124 -23.36 23.66 25.44
CA ASN A 124 -24.10 23.31 26.64
C ASN A 124 -24.44 24.50 27.54
N LEU A 125 -23.59 25.54 27.60
CA LEU A 125 -23.88 26.77 28.34
C LEU A 125 -25.06 27.54 27.75
N ILE A 126 -25.20 27.56 26.43
CA ILE A 126 -26.24 28.34 25.74
C ILE A 126 -27.53 27.52 25.58
N HIS A 127 -27.39 26.22 25.32
CA HIS A 127 -28.49 25.29 25.18
C HIS A 127 -28.33 24.14 26.19
N PRO A 128 -28.79 24.33 27.45
CA PRO A 128 -28.69 23.29 28.46
C PRO A 128 -29.47 22.05 28.03
N GLY A 129 -28.78 20.91 27.95
CA GLY A 129 -29.34 19.63 27.47
C GLY A 129 -28.82 19.15 26.11
N THR A 130 -27.93 19.89 25.44
CA THR A 130 -27.24 19.45 24.22
C THR A 130 -26.47 18.13 24.38
N LEU A 131 -25.91 17.90 25.57
CA LEU A 131 -25.19 16.67 25.92
C LEU A 131 -26.10 15.52 26.36
N ASN A 132 -27.42 15.73 26.40
CA ASN A 132 -28.34 14.69 26.85
C ASN A 132 -28.50 13.61 25.77
N ILE A 133 -28.14 12.38 26.12
CA ILE A 133 -28.10 11.23 25.22
C ILE A 133 -29.52 10.83 24.76
N SER A 134 -30.57 11.23 25.50
CA SER A 134 -31.98 10.99 25.13
C SER A 134 -32.41 11.65 23.82
N ASN A 135 -31.70 12.68 23.36
CA ASN A 135 -32.12 13.53 22.24
C ASN A 135 -31.72 12.99 20.85
N GLY A 136 -31.25 11.74 20.76
CA GLY A 136 -30.80 11.15 19.47
C GLY A 136 -29.47 11.69 18.93
N ASN A 137 -28.81 12.59 19.66
CA ASN A 137 -27.55 13.25 19.25
C ASN A 137 -26.29 12.39 19.43
N LEU A 138 -26.42 11.10 19.80
CA LEU A 138 -25.28 10.22 20.07
C LEU A 138 -24.31 10.13 18.88
N LEU A 139 -24.86 10.03 17.66
CA LEU A 139 -24.05 9.95 16.43
C LEU A 139 -23.20 11.21 16.22
N ASN A 140 -23.74 12.40 16.52
CA ASN A 140 -23.02 13.67 16.37
C ASN A 140 -21.86 13.81 17.36
N LEU A 141 -21.95 13.16 18.53
CA LEU A 141 -20.88 13.15 19.53
C LEU A 141 -19.84 12.07 19.22
N VAL A 142 -20.28 10.86 18.91
CA VAL A 142 -19.38 9.71 18.72
C VAL A 142 -18.57 9.81 17.44
N PHE A 143 -19.21 10.26 16.34
CA PHE A 143 -18.57 10.21 15.03
C PHE A 143 -17.31 11.09 14.93
N PRO A 144 -17.32 12.39 15.32
CA PRO A 144 -16.11 13.22 15.30
C PRO A 144 -15.05 12.75 16.30
N LEU A 145 -15.45 12.12 17.41
CA LEU A 145 -14.50 11.61 18.40
C LEU A 145 -13.68 10.43 17.87
N VAL A 146 -14.35 9.51 17.17
CA VAL A 146 -13.74 8.29 16.64
C VAL A 146 -13.02 8.53 15.32
N SER A 147 -13.48 9.50 14.52
CA SER A 147 -12.98 9.68 13.14
C SER A 147 -11.47 9.81 12.99
N PRO A 148 -10.74 10.63 13.79
CA PRO A 148 -9.30 10.81 13.59
C PRO A 148 -8.50 9.55 13.91
N ILE A 149 -8.89 8.85 14.98
CA ILE A 149 -8.25 7.61 15.42
C ILE A 149 -8.50 6.51 14.38
N PHE A 150 -9.75 6.36 13.95
CA PHE A 150 -10.11 5.37 12.95
C PHE A 150 -9.39 5.62 11.62
N ALA A 151 -9.44 6.85 11.10
CA ALA A 151 -8.76 7.24 9.87
C ALA A 151 -7.24 7.01 9.95
N TYR A 152 -6.60 7.40 11.06
CA TYR A 152 -5.17 7.21 11.27
C TYR A 152 -4.76 5.73 11.32
N THR A 153 -5.50 4.92 12.09
CA THR A 153 -5.22 3.48 12.23
C THR A 153 -5.47 2.74 10.93
N ALA A 154 -6.56 3.04 10.23
CA ALA A 154 -6.87 2.49 8.92
C ALA A 154 -5.77 2.83 7.90
N SER A 155 -5.40 4.11 7.76
CA SER A 155 -4.34 4.55 6.83
C SER A 155 -3.00 3.85 7.13
N ARG A 156 -2.61 3.79 8.40
CA ARG A 156 -1.37 3.12 8.81
C ARG A 156 -1.39 1.61 8.56
N SER A 157 -2.55 0.97 8.73
CA SER A 157 -2.71 -0.44 8.42
C SER A 157 -2.50 -0.72 6.93
N ILE A 158 -3.05 0.14 6.04
CA ILE A 158 -2.90 0.04 4.59
C ILE A 158 -1.43 0.20 4.18
N ILE A 159 -0.75 1.21 4.73
CA ILE A 159 0.68 1.45 4.46
C ILE A 159 1.52 0.25 4.89
N ARG A 160 1.27 -0.29 6.10
CA ARG A 160 2.00 -1.44 6.63
C ARG A 160 1.77 -2.70 5.80
N GLN A 161 0.53 -2.96 5.39
CA GLN A 161 0.20 -4.09 4.51
C GLN A 161 0.90 -3.98 3.14
N ARG A 162 0.96 -2.78 2.57
CA ARG A 162 1.67 -2.53 1.31
C ARG A 162 3.17 -2.81 1.45
N GLN A 163 3.79 -2.33 2.53
CA GLN A 163 5.20 -2.60 2.82
C GLN A 163 5.47 -4.11 2.98
N LEU A 164 4.64 -4.81 3.77
CA LEU A 164 4.75 -6.25 3.95
C LEU A 164 4.64 -7.02 2.63
N ARG A 165 3.68 -6.65 1.77
CA ARG A 165 3.51 -7.26 0.44
C ARG A 165 4.72 -7.01 -0.45
N GLN A 166 5.29 -5.80 -0.43
CA GLN A 166 6.50 -5.49 -1.20
C GLN A 166 7.71 -6.28 -0.71
N THR A 167 7.93 -6.35 0.61
CA THR A 167 9.01 -7.14 1.20
C THR A 167 8.85 -8.63 0.90
N ASN A 168 7.64 -9.17 1.02
CA ASN A 168 7.37 -10.58 0.73
C ASN A 168 7.66 -10.89 -0.75
N ARG A 169 7.25 -10.03 -1.69
CA ARG A 169 7.61 -10.18 -3.12
C ARG A 169 9.12 -10.17 -3.35
N ARG A 170 9.87 -9.31 -2.65
CA ARG A 170 11.33 -9.27 -2.73
C ARG A 170 11.95 -10.55 -2.18
N LEU A 171 11.49 -11.03 -1.03
CA LEU A 171 11.95 -12.28 -0.43
C LEU A 171 11.69 -13.47 -1.35
N GLN A 172 10.49 -13.59 -1.91
CA GLN A 172 10.17 -14.64 -2.89
C GLN A 172 11.10 -14.61 -4.10
N ALA A 173 11.41 -13.42 -4.63
CA ALA A 173 12.35 -13.29 -5.73
C ALA A 173 13.79 -13.71 -5.36
N ILE A 174 14.23 -13.39 -4.14
CA ILE A 174 15.55 -13.79 -3.62
C ILE A 174 15.61 -15.31 -3.43
N VAL A 175 14.62 -15.90 -2.77
CA VAL A 175 14.53 -17.36 -2.54
C VAL A 175 14.56 -18.11 -3.88
N ARG A 176 13.75 -17.69 -4.86
CA ARG A 176 13.75 -18.32 -6.19
C ARG A 176 15.11 -18.23 -6.91
N ARG A 177 15.85 -17.13 -6.74
CA ARG A 177 17.19 -16.99 -7.32
C ARG A 177 18.21 -17.87 -6.61
N GLY A 178 18.21 -17.86 -5.27
CA GLY A 178 19.09 -18.72 -4.48
C GLY A 178 18.89 -20.19 -4.78
N GLU A 179 17.65 -20.62 -4.98
CA GLU A 179 17.35 -22.01 -5.35
C GLU A 179 17.86 -22.37 -6.75
N ARG A 180 17.71 -21.45 -7.73
CA ARG A 180 18.29 -21.66 -9.07
C ARG A 180 19.83 -21.76 -9.03
N GLU A 181 20.49 -20.93 -8.23
CA GLU A 181 21.94 -20.98 -8.06
C GLU A 181 22.40 -22.25 -7.36
N ARG A 182 21.66 -22.70 -6.33
CA ARG A 182 21.90 -23.99 -5.67
C ARG A 182 21.81 -25.14 -6.66
N ILE A 183 20.72 -25.22 -7.42
CA ILE A 183 20.53 -26.29 -8.40
C ILE A 183 21.60 -26.23 -9.50
N ALA A 184 21.97 -25.04 -9.98
CA ALA A 184 23.04 -24.89 -10.96
C ALA A 184 24.39 -25.40 -10.42
N ARG A 185 24.69 -25.16 -9.14
CA ARG A 185 25.90 -25.64 -8.49
C ARG A 185 25.88 -27.15 -8.31
N ASP A 186 24.79 -27.69 -7.75
CA ASP A 186 24.62 -29.14 -7.54
C ASP A 186 24.72 -29.90 -8.88
N LEU A 187 24.16 -29.34 -9.96
CA LEU A 187 24.30 -29.86 -11.32
C LEU A 187 25.74 -29.75 -11.84
N HIS A 188 26.42 -28.60 -11.64
CA HIS A 188 27.78 -28.42 -12.13
C HIS A 188 28.77 -29.35 -11.42
N ASP A 189 28.61 -29.56 -10.11
CA ASP A 189 29.48 -30.44 -9.34
C ASP A 189 29.29 -31.90 -9.74
N THR A 190 28.04 -32.37 -9.85
CA THR A 190 27.74 -33.75 -10.27
C THR A 190 28.15 -34.02 -11.71
N LEU A 191 27.78 -33.14 -12.66
CA LEU A 191 28.16 -33.29 -14.07
C LEU A 191 29.68 -33.12 -14.27
N GLY A 192 30.31 -32.18 -13.55
CA GLY A 192 31.74 -31.96 -13.62
C GLY A 192 32.53 -33.18 -13.18
N GLN A 193 32.07 -33.86 -12.12
CA GLN A 193 32.65 -35.11 -11.67
C GLN A 193 32.49 -36.23 -12.70
N SER A 194 31.28 -36.43 -13.24
CA SER A 194 31.04 -37.46 -14.25
C SER A 194 31.83 -37.22 -15.54
N PHE A 195 31.90 -35.99 -16.04
CA PHE A 195 32.68 -35.66 -17.23
C PHE A 195 34.18 -35.88 -17.02
N SER A 196 34.71 -35.53 -15.85
CA SER A 196 36.10 -35.81 -15.50
C SER A 196 36.38 -37.32 -15.51
N MET A 197 35.47 -38.14 -14.98
CA MET A 197 35.58 -39.61 -15.01
C MET A 197 35.51 -40.16 -16.45
N MET A 198 34.62 -39.63 -17.29
CA MET A 198 34.54 -40.02 -18.71
C MET A 198 35.83 -39.70 -19.46
N THR A 199 36.43 -38.52 -19.23
CA THR A 199 37.72 -38.16 -19.83
C THR A 199 38.82 -39.14 -19.42
N LEU A 200 38.92 -39.46 -18.13
CA LEU A 200 39.88 -40.45 -17.61
C LEU A 200 39.69 -41.84 -18.23
N LYS A 201 38.44 -42.33 -18.36
CA LYS A 201 38.14 -43.62 -19.00
C LYS A 201 38.42 -43.61 -20.49
N ALA A 202 38.15 -42.50 -21.18
CA ALA A 202 38.46 -42.36 -22.61
C ALA A 202 39.98 -42.38 -22.86
N GLU A 203 40.77 -41.72 -22.01
CA GLU A 203 42.22 -41.80 -22.06
C GLU A 203 42.75 -43.21 -21.76
N LEU A 204 42.13 -43.92 -20.81
CA LEU A 204 42.45 -45.31 -20.52
C LEU A 204 42.15 -46.22 -21.72
N ALA A 205 40.96 -46.11 -22.32
CA ALA A 205 40.58 -46.85 -23.52
C ALA A 205 41.57 -46.61 -24.67
N LYS A 206 42.01 -45.35 -24.87
CA LYS A 206 43.04 -45.00 -25.86
C LYS A 206 44.37 -45.70 -25.60
N LYS A 207 44.79 -45.84 -24.34
CA LYS A 207 46.02 -46.57 -23.97
C LYS A 207 45.89 -48.09 -24.09
N LEU A 208 44.67 -48.63 -24.00
CA LEU A 208 44.40 -50.07 -24.09
C LEU A 208 44.34 -50.59 -25.52
N LEU A 209 44.15 -49.73 -26.53
CA LEU A 209 44.14 -50.11 -27.95
C LEU A 209 45.34 -50.97 -28.38
N ASP A 210 46.54 -50.62 -27.93
CA ASP A 210 47.77 -51.33 -28.30
C ASP A 210 48.12 -52.49 -27.35
N LYS A 211 47.61 -52.46 -26.10
CA LYS A 211 48.05 -53.37 -25.03
C LYS A 211 47.05 -54.49 -24.71
N ALA A 212 45.76 -54.19 -24.76
CA ALA A 212 44.68 -55.11 -24.41
C ALA A 212 43.38 -54.69 -25.13
N PRO A 213 43.31 -54.91 -26.46
CA PRO A 213 42.20 -54.43 -27.28
C PRO A 213 40.84 -55.00 -26.86
N GLU A 214 40.78 -56.21 -26.29
CA GLU A 214 39.53 -56.76 -25.76
C GLU A 214 38.90 -55.94 -24.60
N ARG A 215 39.69 -55.10 -23.91
CA ARG A 215 39.22 -54.27 -22.79
C ARG A 215 38.67 -52.91 -23.22
N VAL A 216 38.84 -52.52 -24.48
CA VAL A 216 38.40 -51.21 -25.00
C VAL A 216 36.87 -51.12 -25.08
N GLY A 217 36.20 -52.18 -25.55
CA GLY A 217 34.74 -52.24 -25.64
C GLY A 217 34.04 -51.96 -24.29
N PRO A 218 34.39 -52.69 -23.21
CA PRO A 218 33.82 -52.46 -21.88
C PRO A 218 33.97 -51.01 -21.37
N GLU A 219 35.13 -50.37 -21.57
CA GLU A 219 35.35 -48.98 -21.14
C GLU A 219 34.50 -47.98 -21.93
N LEU A 220 34.32 -48.22 -23.24
CA LEU A 220 33.44 -47.38 -24.07
C LEU A 220 31.96 -47.54 -23.72
N ASP A 221 31.53 -48.76 -23.41
CA ASP A 221 30.17 -49.04 -22.95
C ASP A 221 29.87 -48.35 -21.61
N ASP A 222 30.83 -48.35 -20.69
CA ASP A 222 30.71 -47.70 -19.38
C ASP A 222 30.63 -46.16 -19.51
N ILE A 223 31.43 -45.56 -20.41
CA ILE A 223 31.30 -44.13 -20.78
C ILE A 223 29.91 -43.84 -21.34
N ALA A 224 29.41 -44.66 -22.27
CA ALA A 224 28.10 -44.48 -22.89
C ALA A 224 26.97 -44.62 -21.86
N GLN A 225 27.08 -45.58 -20.93
CA GLN A 225 26.12 -45.78 -19.85
C GLN A 225 26.11 -44.59 -18.89
N THR A 226 27.27 -44.13 -18.45
CA THR A 226 27.40 -42.96 -17.56
C THR A 226 26.81 -41.71 -18.21
N SER A 227 27.08 -41.48 -19.51
CA SER A 227 26.53 -40.34 -20.26
C SER A 227 25.00 -40.38 -20.35
N ARG A 228 24.43 -41.55 -20.63
CA ARG A 228 22.97 -41.74 -20.65
C ARG A 228 22.35 -41.49 -19.28
N HIS A 229 22.99 -41.95 -18.21
CA HIS A 229 22.53 -41.73 -16.83
C HIS A 229 22.54 -40.25 -16.46
N ASP A 230 23.63 -39.52 -16.71
CA ASP A 230 23.72 -38.09 -16.42
C ASP A 230 22.68 -37.27 -17.19
N LEU A 231 22.43 -37.60 -18.46
CA LEU A 231 21.37 -36.97 -19.26
C LEU A 231 19.97 -37.22 -18.68
N GLN A 232 19.72 -38.41 -18.14
CA GLN A 232 18.46 -38.71 -17.46
C GLN A 232 18.32 -37.91 -16.16
N LEU A 233 19.40 -37.79 -15.38
CA LEU A 233 19.43 -36.99 -14.15
C LEU A 233 19.11 -35.52 -14.44
N VAL A 234 19.76 -34.91 -15.43
CA VAL A 234 19.47 -33.53 -15.85
C VAL A 234 18.01 -33.36 -16.27
N ARG A 235 17.47 -34.29 -17.08
CA ARG A 235 16.07 -34.25 -17.50
C ARG A 235 15.11 -34.34 -16.32
N SER A 236 15.39 -35.19 -15.33
CA SER A 236 14.55 -35.33 -14.13
C SER A 236 14.50 -34.02 -13.33
N ILE A 237 15.66 -33.39 -13.09
CA ILE A 237 15.77 -32.13 -12.35
C ILE A 237 15.05 -30.97 -13.09
N VAL A 238 15.22 -30.88 -14.41
CA VAL A 238 14.54 -29.86 -15.23
C VAL A 238 13.02 -30.06 -15.22
N ASN A 239 12.53 -31.30 -15.30
CA ASN A 239 11.11 -31.61 -15.23
C ASN A 239 10.52 -31.27 -13.85
N ASP A 240 11.23 -31.57 -12.78
CA ASP A 240 10.79 -31.25 -11.41
C ASP A 240 10.69 -29.73 -11.19
N LEU A 241 11.66 -28.96 -11.69
CA LEU A 241 11.59 -27.49 -11.70
C LEU A 241 10.35 -26.97 -12.46
N HIS A 242 10.03 -27.58 -13.60
CA HIS A 242 8.89 -27.19 -14.41
C HIS A 242 7.56 -27.48 -13.68
N GLN A 243 7.43 -28.63 -13.04
CA GLN A 243 6.25 -28.99 -12.24
C GLN A 243 6.07 -28.09 -11.01
N GLN A 244 7.16 -27.76 -10.31
CA GLN A 244 7.12 -26.81 -9.20
C GLN A 244 6.68 -25.41 -9.67
N SER A 245 7.14 -24.97 -10.84
CA SER A 245 6.72 -23.68 -11.42
C SER A 245 5.22 -23.66 -11.77
N LEU A 246 4.69 -24.77 -12.28
CA LEU A 246 3.28 -24.90 -12.66
C LEU A 246 2.36 -24.93 -11.43
N SER A 247 2.71 -25.71 -10.41
CA SER A 247 1.97 -25.75 -9.15
C SER A 247 1.97 -24.40 -8.43
N GLU A 248 3.09 -23.67 -8.44
CA GLU A 248 3.17 -22.31 -7.90
C GLU A 248 2.27 -21.33 -8.68
N MET A 249 2.18 -21.45 -10.01
CA MET A 249 1.25 -20.66 -10.84
C MET A 249 -0.22 -20.98 -10.54
N MET A 250 -0.57 -22.26 -10.38
CA MET A 250 -1.94 -22.67 -10.04
C MET A 250 -2.36 -22.18 -8.65
N LEU A 251 -1.46 -22.23 -7.66
CA LEU A 251 -1.70 -21.71 -6.31
C LEU A 251 -1.82 -20.19 -6.29
N THR A 252 -1.06 -19.47 -7.11
CA THR A 252 -1.20 -18.00 -7.23
C THR A 252 -2.44 -17.57 -8.00
N GLN A 253 -2.97 -18.40 -8.91
CA GLN A 253 -4.27 -18.14 -9.54
C GLN A 253 -5.45 -18.42 -8.60
N GLY A 254 -5.41 -19.49 -7.80
CA GLY A 254 -6.44 -19.81 -6.82
C GLY A 254 -6.56 -18.82 -5.65
N LYS A 255 -5.53 -17.97 -5.44
CA LYS A 255 -5.48 -16.98 -4.35
C LYS A 255 -5.77 -15.54 -4.78
N LYS A 256 -6.16 -15.29 -6.05
CA LYS A 256 -6.68 -13.98 -6.44
C LYS A 256 -8.10 -13.83 -5.87
N PRO A 257 -8.36 -12.92 -4.91
CA PRO A 257 -9.72 -12.48 -4.69
C PRO A 257 -10.17 -11.85 -6.01
N CYS A 258 -11.24 -12.37 -6.58
CA CYS A 258 -11.96 -11.69 -7.63
C CYS A 258 -12.36 -10.31 -7.07
N GLY A 259 -11.65 -9.24 -7.46
CA GLY A 259 -11.84 -7.92 -6.84
C GLY A 259 -10.69 -6.91 -6.95
N SER A 260 -9.59 -7.19 -7.65
CA SER A 260 -8.59 -6.14 -7.93
C SER A 260 -7.98 -6.27 -9.32
N GLN A 261 -8.83 -6.30 -10.35
CA GLN A 261 -8.46 -5.78 -11.65
C GLN A 261 -8.46 -4.25 -11.56
N CYS A 262 -7.30 -3.71 -11.19
CA CYS A 262 -6.82 -2.49 -11.81
C CYS A 262 -5.31 -2.51 -11.73
N CYS A 263 -4.71 -3.16 -12.73
CA CYS A 263 -3.47 -2.66 -13.31
C CYS A 263 -3.58 -1.14 -13.49
N PHE A 264 -2.54 -0.37 -13.15
CA PHE A 264 -1.71 0.23 -14.20
C PHE A 264 -0.43 0.88 -13.66
N ALA A 265 0.64 0.63 -14.43
CA ALA A 265 1.86 1.43 -14.61
C ALA A 265 2.80 1.72 -13.43
N ASP A 266 3.73 0.78 -13.23
CA ASP A 266 5.15 1.11 -13.01
C ASP A 266 5.74 1.63 -14.35
N ARG A 267 6.38 2.82 -14.36
CA ARG A 267 7.81 2.99 -14.70
C ARG A 267 8.26 4.41 -15.10
N ARG A 268 9.30 4.84 -14.35
CA ARG A 268 10.63 5.34 -14.80
C ARG A 268 10.82 6.75 -15.39
N ARG A 269 11.91 7.36 -14.89
CA ARG A 269 12.78 8.45 -15.43
C ARG A 269 12.07 9.81 -15.49
N LYS A 270 12.54 10.88 -14.88
CA LYS A 270 13.86 11.35 -14.44
C LYS A 270 13.70 12.05 -13.08
#